data_AF-A0A353FL59-F1
#
_entry.id   AF-A0A353FL59-F1
#
_cell.length_a   1.000
_cell.length_b   1.000
_cell.length_c   1.000
_cell.angle_alpha   90.00
_cell.angle_beta   90.00
_cell.angle_gamma   90.00
#
_symmetry.space_group_name_H-M   'P 1'
#
loop_
_entity.id
_entity.type
_entity.pdbx_description
1 polymer ?
#
loop_
_entity_poly.entity_id
_entity_poly.type
_entity_poly.pdbx_seq_one_letter_code
_entity_poly.pdbx_strand_id
1 'polypeptide(L)'
;MHPASNTTAQGSVLLLTLVVTGLIAMVSLSFGATVESRVDVAREEAAALRTELAAQSALEWTRRQLALNPEWAGTSEDFLLNKELRLYFKINRLEGESSAWEQTEVDFDLEGFENRAKSRLTAKVNVDPGDPLRSAALSVLGGNFRGRNLAMDGDLLVLDKPGLLWHPLRSNETSPQSECHFQRIRLPDGSRTNGRPWIAAPPMPTPVVEMSRLDINGCALRSAETAFLRPQERRITQPVHSPAWDLDVWRNPRVDAQIFEGLNVLRNTTLRRTAVFVLEPGKELVLENVKLLGGAVIWGTSDHSPHGPARNRVILRGKNIIGSLESGPALLAPCAEIRTSGGRHHLEGVSLWHSASQLRRLSSKGLCIVLGGIEEARDCSFTWNEDVAANGPEGLSFFGGLPEVDVVGVRESTVFSDAHSGNVYKESFTHQDY
;
A
#
# COMPACT_ATOMS: atom_id res chain seq x y z
N MET A 1 29.90 -29.64 -103.27
CA MET A 1 29.62 -30.19 -101.93
C MET A 1 30.48 -29.45 -100.92
N HIS A 2 29.90 -28.53 -100.16
CA HIS A 2 30.41 -27.98 -98.91
C HIS A 2 29.19 -27.53 -98.07
N PRO A 3 29.23 -27.67 -96.73
CA PRO A 3 28.03 -27.79 -95.92
C PRO A 3 27.45 -26.43 -95.47
N ALA A 4 26.14 -26.40 -95.29
CA ALA A 4 25.44 -25.32 -94.61
C ALA A 4 25.90 -25.25 -93.13
N SER A 5 26.43 -24.11 -92.70
CA SER A 5 26.76 -23.86 -91.30
C SER A 5 25.56 -23.25 -90.57
N ASN A 6 25.17 -23.90 -89.48
CA ASN A 6 24.06 -23.57 -88.57
C ASN A 6 24.30 -22.25 -87.81
N THR A 7 24.18 -21.09 -88.45
CA THR A 7 24.22 -19.78 -87.77
C THR A 7 22.90 -19.44 -87.05
N THR A 8 21.78 -20.05 -87.43
CA THR A 8 20.47 -19.85 -86.79
C THR A 8 20.33 -20.55 -85.44
N ALA A 9 20.99 -21.70 -85.24
CA ALA A 9 20.90 -22.46 -83.99
C ALA A 9 21.66 -21.80 -82.82
N GLN A 10 22.74 -21.05 -83.10
CA GLN A 10 23.50 -20.35 -82.05
C GLN A 10 22.81 -19.07 -81.57
N GLY A 11 22.13 -18.34 -82.47
CA GLY A 11 21.32 -17.17 -82.11
C GLY A 11 20.10 -17.52 -81.25
N SER A 12 19.42 -18.64 -81.54
CA SER A 12 18.26 -19.09 -80.75
C SER A 12 18.62 -19.57 -79.36
N VAL A 13 19.79 -20.22 -79.19
CA VAL A 13 20.25 -20.70 -77.87
C VAL A 13 20.64 -19.52 -76.96
N LEU A 14 21.24 -18.47 -77.52
CA LEU A 14 21.62 -17.26 -76.78
C LEU A 14 20.38 -16.46 -76.34
N LEU A 15 19.37 -16.37 -77.21
CA LEU A 15 18.10 -15.72 -76.91
C LEU A 15 17.31 -16.50 -75.84
N LEU A 16 17.27 -17.84 -75.94
CA LEU A 16 16.64 -18.70 -74.94
C LEU A 16 17.32 -18.58 -73.56
N THR A 17 18.65 -18.58 -73.52
CA THR A 17 19.38 -18.43 -72.25
C THR A 17 19.18 -17.06 -71.63
N LEU A 18 19.10 -15.99 -72.43
CA LEU A 18 18.83 -14.63 -71.95
C LEU A 18 17.39 -14.48 -71.41
N VAL A 19 16.41 -15.11 -72.07
CA VAL A 19 15.01 -15.15 -71.59
C VAL A 19 14.89 -15.96 -70.30
N VAL A 20 15.52 -17.14 -70.22
CA VAL A 20 15.47 -18.00 -69.03
C VAL A 20 16.18 -17.35 -67.85
N THR A 21 17.35 -16.74 -68.05
CA THR A 21 18.04 -16.01 -66.97
C THR A 21 17.29 -14.76 -66.55
N GLY A 22 16.65 -14.03 -67.46
CA GLY A 22 15.78 -12.89 -67.14
C GLY A 22 14.55 -13.30 -66.32
N LEU A 23 13.92 -14.43 -66.67
CA LEU A 23 12.79 -14.98 -65.91
C LEU A 23 13.20 -15.44 -64.50
N ILE A 24 14.33 -16.13 -64.37
CA ILE A 24 14.85 -16.54 -63.06
C ILE A 24 15.18 -15.32 -62.20
N ALA A 25 15.79 -14.28 -62.76
CA ALA A 25 16.10 -13.04 -62.04
C ALA A 25 14.82 -12.33 -61.56
N MET A 26 13.77 -12.24 -62.40
CA MET A 26 12.49 -11.66 -61.98
C MET A 26 11.81 -12.47 -60.88
N VAL A 27 11.83 -13.80 -60.97
CA VAL A 27 11.27 -14.69 -59.95
C VAL A 27 12.03 -14.54 -58.62
N SER A 28 13.36 -14.50 -58.65
CA SER A 28 14.19 -14.26 -57.47
C SER A 28 13.96 -12.89 -56.83
N LEU A 29 13.77 -11.83 -57.63
CA LEU A 29 13.42 -10.50 -57.14
C LEU A 29 12.02 -10.46 -56.52
N SER A 30 11.05 -11.16 -57.10
CA SER A 30 9.69 -11.28 -56.57
C SER A 30 9.64 -12.05 -55.25
N PHE A 31 10.40 -13.14 -55.13
CA PHE A 31 10.56 -13.87 -53.86
C PHE A 31 11.32 -13.05 -52.82
N GLY A 32 12.36 -12.31 -53.21
CA GLY A 32 13.09 -11.40 -52.33
C GLY A 32 12.19 -10.33 -51.73
N ALA A 33 11.42 -9.63 -52.57
CA ALA A 33 10.46 -8.62 -52.12
C ALA A 33 9.35 -9.20 -51.22
N THR A 34 8.91 -10.44 -51.49
CA THR A 34 7.89 -11.11 -50.66
C THR A 34 8.44 -11.53 -49.30
N VAL A 35 9.69 -12.02 -49.23
CA VAL A 35 10.34 -12.38 -47.97
C VAL A 35 10.68 -11.13 -47.15
N GLU A 36 11.18 -10.08 -47.80
CA GLU A 36 11.45 -8.78 -47.17
C GLU A 36 10.16 -8.20 -46.56
N SER A 37 9.06 -8.18 -47.32
CA SER A 37 7.74 -7.78 -46.82
C SER A 37 7.26 -8.63 -45.63
N ARG A 38 7.45 -9.95 -45.65
CA ARG A 38 7.06 -10.81 -44.51
C ARG A 38 7.94 -10.60 -43.28
N VAL A 39 9.24 -10.34 -43.47
CA VAL A 39 10.17 -10.04 -42.38
C VAL A 39 9.85 -8.69 -41.76
N ASP A 40 9.46 -7.70 -42.57
CA ASP A 40 9.07 -6.38 -42.07
C ASP A 40 7.75 -6.43 -41.30
N VAL A 41 6.74 -7.15 -41.81
CA VAL A 41 5.48 -7.40 -41.06
C VAL A 41 5.75 -8.10 -39.72
N ALA A 42 6.58 -9.16 -39.71
CA ALA A 42 6.92 -9.86 -38.48
C ALA A 42 7.72 -8.98 -37.48
N ARG A 43 8.53 -8.04 -37.99
CA ARG A 43 9.26 -7.07 -37.16
C ARG A 43 8.33 -6.02 -36.58
N GLU A 44 7.37 -5.53 -37.36
CA GLU A 44 6.35 -4.59 -36.90
C GLU A 44 5.45 -5.22 -35.84
N GLU A 45 4.99 -6.46 -36.05
CA GLU A 45 4.23 -7.23 -35.05
C GLU A 45 5.04 -7.45 -33.76
N ALA A 46 6.32 -7.82 -33.88
CA ALA A 46 7.18 -7.99 -32.71
C ALA A 46 7.42 -6.69 -31.94
N ALA A 47 7.57 -5.56 -32.64
CA ALA A 47 7.71 -4.25 -32.02
C ALA A 47 6.39 -3.79 -31.36
N ALA A 48 5.25 -4.02 -32.01
CA ALA A 48 3.93 -3.75 -31.44
C ALA A 48 3.73 -4.48 -30.11
N LEU A 49 3.97 -5.80 -30.08
CA LEU A 49 3.86 -6.62 -28.86
C LEU A 49 4.78 -6.15 -27.73
N ARG A 50 6.02 -5.72 -28.05
CA ARG A 50 6.96 -5.20 -27.06
C ARG A 50 6.46 -3.89 -26.46
N THR A 51 5.99 -2.98 -27.30
CA THR A 51 5.45 -1.69 -26.83
C THR A 51 4.16 -1.85 -26.04
N GLU A 52 3.33 -2.83 -26.37
CA GLU A 52 2.15 -3.22 -25.58
C GLU A 52 2.56 -3.76 -24.20
N LEU A 53 3.54 -4.68 -24.16
CA LEU A 53 4.09 -5.19 -22.91
C LEU A 53 4.66 -4.07 -22.02
N ALA A 54 5.29 -3.06 -22.62
CA ALA A 54 5.73 -1.87 -21.90
C ALA A 54 4.57 -1.05 -21.33
N ALA A 55 3.49 -0.85 -22.10
CA ALA A 55 2.30 -0.15 -21.63
C ALA A 55 1.57 -0.91 -20.52
N GLN A 56 1.48 -2.24 -20.60
CA GLN A 56 0.94 -3.09 -19.52
C GLN A 56 1.83 -3.06 -18.27
N SER A 57 3.16 -3.07 -18.45
CA SER A 57 4.10 -2.90 -17.34
C SER A 57 3.93 -1.54 -16.65
N ALA A 58 3.62 -0.49 -17.43
CA ALA A 58 3.31 0.83 -16.91
C ALA A 58 1.99 0.84 -16.11
N LEU A 59 0.98 0.06 -16.50
CA LEU A 59 -0.26 -0.10 -15.71
C LEU A 59 0.04 -0.70 -14.34
N GLU A 60 0.79 -1.81 -14.31
CA GLU A 60 1.16 -2.46 -13.05
C GLU A 60 2.04 -1.57 -12.16
N TRP A 61 2.96 -0.81 -12.78
CA TRP A 61 3.71 0.22 -12.06
C TRP A 61 2.78 1.28 -11.46
N THR A 62 1.80 1.75 -12.23
CA THR A 62 0.82 2.76 -11.81
C THR A 62 0.04 2.29 -10.60
N ARG A 63 -0.48 1.06 -10.61
CA ARG A 63 -1.20 0.47 -9.46
C ARG A 63 -0.35 0.51 -8.19
N ARG A 64 0.92 0.11 -8.29
CA ARG A 64 1.85 0.12 -7.15
C ARG A 64 2.16 1.52 -6.64
N GLN A 65 2.26 2.50 -7.53
CA GLN A 65 2.49 3.89 -7.11
C GLN A 65 1.25 4.49 -6.45
N LEU A 66 0.06 4.23 -6.99
CA LEU A 66 -1.21 4.72 -6.45
C LEU A 66 -1.54 4.11 -5.08
N ALA A 67 -1.17 2.86 -4.84
CA ALA A 67 -1.32 2.23 -3.53
C ALA A 67 -0.48 2.93 -2.43
N LEU A 68 0.52 3.72 -2.82
CA LEU A 68 1.42 4.44 -1.90
C LEU A 68 1.13 5.94 -1.86
N ASN A 69 0.79 6.50 -3.02
CA ASN A 69 0.47 7.89 -3.20
C ASN A 69 -0.75 8.01 -4.14
N PRO A 70 -1.96 8.10 -3.57
CA PRO A 70 -3.22 8.24 -4.31
C PRO A 70 -3.26 9.45 -5.25
N GLU A 71 -2.47 10.48 -4.96
CA GLU A 71 -2.38 11.73 -5.72
C GLU A 71 -1.20 11.74 -6.72
N TRP A 72 -0.55 10.59 -6.94
CA TRP A 72 0.57 10.51 -7.87
C TRP A 72 0.15 10.90 -9.29
N ALA A 73 0.91 11.82 -9.89
CA ALA A 73 0.60 12.43 -11.19
C ALA A 73 1.16 11.66 -12.40
N GLY A 74 1.98 10.63 -12.19
CA GLY A 74 2.68 9.89 -13.24
C GLY A 74 4.20 10.13 -13.26
N THR A 75 4.85 9.78 -14.38
CA THR A 75 6.30 9.90 -14.58
C THR A 75 6.63 11.19 -15.32
N SER A 76 7.64 11.93 -14.84
CA SER A 76 8.13 13.14 -15.52
C SER A 76 8.96 12.84 -16.77
N GLU A 77 9.60 11.67 -16.79
CA GLU A 77 10.51 11.23 -17.85
C GLU A 77 10.18 9.81 -18.31
N ASP A 78 10.82 9.40 -19.41
CA ASP A 78 10.73 8.09 -20.01
C ASP A 78 11.47 7.06 -19.13
N PHE A 79 10.72 6.09 -18.60
CA PHE A 79 11.28 5.08 -17.71
C PHE A 79 11.81 3.90 -18.50
N LEU A 80 13.08 3.54 -18.29
CA LEU A 80 13.70 2.40 -18.97
C LEU A 80 13.23 1.08 -18.34
N LEU A 81 12.46 0.30 -19.10
CA LEU A 81 12.02 -1.04 -18.69
C LEU A 81 13.10 -2.09 -18.98
N ASN A 82 13.68 -2.06 -20.19
CA ASN A 82 14.73 -3.00 -20.59
C ASN A 82 15.79 -2.32 -21.45
N LYS A 83 17.04 -2.37 -20.99
CA LYS A 83 18.20 -1.75 -21.65
C LYS A 83 18.59 -2.42 -22.97
N GLU A 84 18.45 -3.74 -23.06
CA GLU A 84 18.82 -4.52 -24.25
C GLU A 84 17.83 -4.29 -25.38
N LEU A 85 16.53 -4.25 -25.04
CA LEU A 85 15.45 -4.02 -25.99
C LEU A 85 15.18 -2.53 -26.23
N ARG A 86 15.85 -1.62 -25.50
CA ARG A 86 15.56 -0.16 -25.50
C ARG A 86 14.06 0.10 -25.37
N LEU A 87 13.46 -0.61 -24.44
CA LEU A 87 12.03 -0.58 -24.19
C LEU A 87 11.78 0.37 -23.03
N TYR A 88 10.89 1.33 -23.23
CA TYR A 88 10.59 2.38 -22.28
C TYR A 88 9.08 2.50 -22.09
N PHE A 89 8.69 3.11 -20.98
CA PHE A 89 7.31 3.53 -20.79
C PHE A 89 7.21 4.93 -20.16
N LYS A 90 6.06 5.55 -20.34
CA LYS A 90 5.70 6.85 -19.75
C LYS A 90 4.26 6.79 -19.25
N ILE A 91 4.02 7.40 -18.10
CA ILE A 91 2.73 7.39 -17.42
C ILE A 91 2.33 8.84 -17.18
N ASN A 92 1.15 9.24 -17.63
CA ASN A 92 0.59 10.56 -17.34
C ASN A 92 -0.80 10.39 -16.74
N ARG A 93 -1.05 10.99 -15.57
CA ARG A 93 -2.42 11.12 -15.06
C ARG A 93 -3.18 12.14 -15.92
N LEU A 94 -4.37 11.78 -16.37
CA LEU A 94 -5.27 12.70 -17.07
C LEU A 94 -6.00 13.59 -16.05
N GLU A 95 -6.53 14.73 -16.51
CA GLU A 95 -7.30 15.62 -15.64
C GLU A 95 -8.50 14.90 -15.03
N GLY A 96 -8.61 14.93 -13.70
CA GLY A 96 -9.63 14.23 -12.94
C GLY A 96 -9.52 14.54 -11.44
N GLU A 97 -10.54 14.21 -10.67
CA GLU A 97 -10.52 14.39 -9.22
C GLU A 97 -9.48 13.44 -8.58
N SER A 98 -8.60 13.99 -7.75
CA SER A 98 -7.70 13.22 -6.89
C SER A 98 -8.08 13.50 -5.45
N SER A 99 -7.97 12.49 -4.59
CA SER A 99 -8.04 12.73 -3.16
C SER A 99 -7.10 11.79 -2.42
N ALA A 100 -6.41 12.33 -1.42
CA ALA A 100 -5.65 11.54 -0.45
C ALA A 100 -6.54 10.89 0.64
N TRP A 101 -7.87 11.07 0.62
CA TRP A 101 -8.76 10.56 1.67
C TRP A 101 -10.15 10.10 1.20
N GLU A 102 -10.63 10.52 0.03
CA GLU A 102 -11.85 9.99 -0.59
C GLU A 102 -11.52 9.04 -1.74
N GLN A 103 -12.35 8.03 -1.92
CA GLN A 103 -12.28 7.17 -3.09
C GLN A 103 -12.53 8.01 -4.35
N THR A 104 -11.61 7.91 -5.32
CA THR A 104 -11.66 8.65 -6.58
C THR A 104 -11.44 7.74 -7.77
N GLU A 105 -12.06 8.08 -8.89
CA GLU A 105 -11.83 7.39 -10.16
C GLU A 105 -10.96 8.29 -11.03
N VAL A 106 -9.83 7.77 -11.50
CA VAL A 106 -8.86 8.52 -12.29
C VAL A 106 -8.38 7.78 -13.51
N ASP A 107 -8.26 8.53 -14.60
CA ASP A 107 -7.77 8.02 -15.86
C ASP A 107 -6.27 8.27 -15.98
N PHE A 108 -5.55 7.23 -16.40
CA PHE A 108 -4.12 7.26 -16.70
C PHE A 108 -3.88 6.97 -18.16
N ASP A 109 -2.95 7.72 -18.73
CA ASP A 109 -2.43 7.51 -20.05
C ASP A 109 -1.05 6.85 -19.98
N LEU A 110 -0.97 5.65 -20.51
CA LEU A 110 0.17 4.75 -20.39
C LEU A 110 0.75 4.50 -21.77
N GLU A 111 1.96 5.00 -22.00
CA GLU A 111 2.64 4.88 -23.28
C GLU A 111 3.81 3.91 -23.16
N GLY A 112 3.87 2.92 -24.03
CA GLY A 112 5.02 2.05 -24.21
C GLY A 112 5.71 2.36 -25.54
N PHE A 113 7.04 2.47 -25.55
CA PHE A 113 7.78 2.84 -26.77
C PHE A 113 9.11 2.10 -26.91
N GLU A 114 9.42 1.75 -28.16
CA GLU A 114 10.66 1.12 -28.60
C GLU A 114 11.06 1.81 -29.92
N ASN A 115 12.12 2.64 -29.91
CA ASN A 115 12.67 3.39 -31.05
C ASN A 115 11.67 4.07 -32.02
N ARG A 116 10.90 3.31 -32.80
CA ARG A 116 9.93 3.72 -33.82
C ARG A 116 8.50 3.22 -33.60
N ALA A 117 8.27 2.31 -32.65
CA ALA A 117 6.95 1.79 -32.31
C ALA A 117 6.46 2.43 -31.02
N LYS A 118 5.14 2.65 -30.95
CA LYS A 118 4.46 3.21 -29.78
C LYS A 118 3.12 2.52 -29.59
N SER A 119 2.85 2.08 -28.37
CA SER A 119 1.53 1.63 -27.92
C SER A 119 1.03 2.56 -26.82
N ARG A 120 -0.28 2.76 -26.75
CA ARG A 120 -0.93 3.64 -25.79
C ARG A 120 -2.16 2.96 -25.20
N LEU A 121 -2.18 2.85 -23.88
CA LEU A 121 -3.32 2.36 -23.10
C LEU A 121 -3.86 3.51 -22.26
N THR A 122 -5.18 3.69 -22.27
CA THR A 122 -5.86 4.53 -21.29
C THR A 122 -6.52 3.64 -20.26
N ALA A 123 -6.09 3.72 -19.02
CA ALA A 123 -6.61 2.92 -17.92
C ALA A 123 -7.41 3.79 -16.96
N LYS A 124 -8.62 3.36 -16.65
CA LYS A 124 -9.49 3.94 -15.66
C LYS A 124 -9.32 3.18 -14.35
N VAL A 125 -8.82 3.87 -13.33
CA VAL A 125 -8.40 3.27 -12.06
C VAL A 125 -9.23 3.88 -10.94
N ASN A 126 -9.89 3.02 -10.17
CA ASN A 126 -10.51 3.39 -8.91
C ASN A 126 -9.45 3.31 -7.82
N VAL A 127 -9.27 4.40 -7.09
CA VAL A 127 -8.28 4.55 -6.03
C VAL A 127 -9.03 4.83 -4.75
N ASP A 128 -9.07 3.84 -3.85
CA ASP A 128 -9.43 4.06 -2.45
C ASP A 128 -8.14 4.27 -1.66
N PRO A 129 -7.84 5.51 -1.23
CA PRO A 129 -6.63 5.80 -0.46
C PRO A 129 -6.59 5.05 0.89
N GLY A 130 -7.75 4.62 1.42
CA GLY A 130 -7.86 3.97 2.72
C GLY A 130 -7.22 4.76 3.86
N ASP A 131 -6.83 4.07 4.92
CA ASP A 131 -5.96 4.62 5.96
C ASP A 131 -4.64 3.83 6.02
N PRO A 132 -3.47 4.48 5.78
CA PRO A 132 -2.17 3.81 5.82
C PRO A 132 -1.89 3.14 7.16
N LEU A 133 -2.53 3.60 8.24
CA LEU A 133 -2.45 3.00 9.56
C LEU A 133 -2.73 1.48 9.54
N ARG A 134 -3.72 1.04 8.74
CA ARG A 134 -4.18 -0.35 8.74
C ARG A 134 -3.29 -1.28 7.91
N SER A 135 -2.44 -0.72 7.05
CA SER A 135 -1.51 -1.46 6.20
C SER A 135 -0.16 -1.77 6.90
N ALA A 136 0.10 -1.17 8.06
CA ALA A 136 1.37 -1.31 8.77
C ALA A 136 1.30 -2.37 9.88
N ALA A 137 2.38 -3.14 10.04
CA ALA A 137 2.59 -4.04 11.18
C ALA A 137 2.73 -3.26 12.49
N LEU A 138 3.43 -2.11 12.43
CA LEU A 138 3.61 -1.19 13.55
C LEU A 138 3.39 0.25 13.07
N SER A 139 2.49 0.97 13.74
CA SER A 139 2.30 2.41 13.56
C SER A 139 2.66 3.17 14.85
N VAL A 140 3.55 4.14 14.74
CA VAL A 140 3.90 5.07 15.83
C VAL A 140 3.47 6.47 15.40
N LEU A 141 2.40 6.97 16.01
CA LEU A 141 1.72 8.19 15.57
C LEU A 141 2.26 9.45 16.24
N GLY A 142 3.04 9.31 17.32
CA GLY A 142 3.57 10.45 18.05
C GLY A 142 4.79 10.12 18.90
N GLY A 143 5.40 11.14 19.50
CA GLY A 143 6.51 10.98 20.44
C GLY A 143 7.74 10.29 19.83
N ASN A 144 8.80 10.12 20.63
CA ASN A 144 10.03 9.52 20.14
C ASN A 144 9.84 8.02 19.83
N PHE A 145 10.64 7.52 18.89
CA PHE A 145 10.73 6.09 18.62
C PHE A 145 12.18 5.62 18.71
N ARG A 146 12.49 4.89 19.78
CA ARG A 146 13.83 4.35 20.04
C ARG A 146 13.81 2.84 20.11
N GLY A 147 14.50 2.18 19.18
CA GLY A 147 14.44 0.75 18.97
C GLY A 147 15.79 0.09 18.68
N ARG A 148 16.00 -1.12 19.18
CA ARG A 148 17.16 -1.96 18.85
C ARG A 148 16.77 -3.42 18.62
N ASN A 149 17.31 -4.05 17.59
CA ASN A 149 17.04 -5.46 17.29
C ASN A 149 15.53 -5.72 17.13
N LEU A 150 14.94 -5.04 16.15
CA LEU A 150 13.52 -5.11 15.85
C LEU A 150 13.32 -5.90 14.56
N ALA A 151 12.39 -6.84 14.56
CA ALA A 151 11.96 -7.56 13.36
C ALA A 151 10.54 -7.11 12.99
N MET A 152 10.32 -6.80 11.72
CA MET A 152 9.05 -6.38 11.16
C MET A 152 8.74 -7.27 9.96
N ASP A 153 7.57 -7.88 9.97
CA ASP A 153 7.01 -8.63 8.85
C ASP A 153 5.76 -7.88 8.40
N GLY A 154 5.89 -7.05 7.37
CA GLY A 154 4.97 -5.97 7.02
C GLY A 154 5.58 -4.57 7.18
N ASP A 155 4.75 -3.55 6.96
CA ASP A 155 5.20 -2.15 6.89
C ASP A 155 5.37 -1.51 8.28
N LEU A 156 6.28 -0.55 8.37
CA LEU A 156 6.51 0.27 9.56
C LEU A 156 6.11 1.71 9.26
N LEU A 157 5.13 2.25 9.98
CA LEU A 157 4.68 3.63 9.86
C LEU A 157 5.16 4.46 11.05
N VAL A 158 5.93 5.51 10.80
CA VAL A 158 6.38 6.46 11.84
C VAL A 158 6.04 7.88 11.42
N LEU A 159 5.20 8.55 12.20
CA LEU A 159 4.86 9.95 11.99
C LEU A 159 5.88 10.85 12.67
N ASP A 160 6.79 11.38 11.86
CA ASP A 160 7.89 12.25 12.27
C ASP A 160 7.70 13.73 11.91
N LYS A 161 6.56 14.09 11.31
CA LYS A 161 6.21 15.46 10.91
C LYS A 161 4.89 15.91 11.53
N PRO A 162 4.82 17.11 12.13
CA PRO A 162 3.56 17.67 12.60
C PRO A 162 2.60 17.97 11.43
N GLY A 163 1.29 17.87 11.69
CA GLY A 163 0.22 18.23 10.75
C GLY A 163 -0.27 17.10 9.84
N LEU A 164 0.33 15.90 9.89
CA LEU A 164 -0.17 14.73 9.16
C LEU A 164 -1.06 13.83 9.99
N LEU A 165 -1.01 13.93 11.32
CA LEU A 165 -1.87 13.17 12.21
C LEU A 165 -3.22 13.88 12.38
N TRP A 166 -4.29 13.11 12.22
CA TRP A 166 -5.66 13.54 12.46
C TRP A 166 -6.28 12.70 13.57
N HIS A 167 -7.14 13.30 14.38
CA HIS A 167 -7.85 12.60 15.45
C HIS A 167 -9.35 12.88 15.40
N PRO A 168 -10.18 11.92 15.86
CA PRO A 168 -11.62 12.12 15.88
C PRO A 168 -11.96 13.28 16.83
N LEU A 169 -12.82 14.19 16.37
CA LEU A 169 -13.34 15.28 17.18
C LEU A 169 -14.09 14.73 18.37
N ARG A 170 -13.76 15.25 19.55
CA ARG A 170 -14.32 14.80 20.82
C ARG A 170 -15.50 15.67 21.21
N SER A 171 -16.42 15.12 21.99
CA SER A 171 -17.61 15.85 22.48
C SER A 171 -17.27 17.14 23.22
N ASN A 172 -16.08 17.20 23.82
CA ASN A 172 -15.62 18.31 24.65
C ASN A 172 -14.72 19.29 23.87
N GLU A 173 -14.42 19.02 22.60
CA GLU A 173 -13.62 19.88 21.73
C GLU A 173 -14.55 20.70 20.83
N THR A 174 -14.49 22.02 20.93
CA THR A 174 -15.10 22.91 19.94
C THR A 174 -14.25 22.91 18.69
N SER A 175 -14.82 22.54 17.54
CA SER A 175 -14.18 22.64 16.23
C SER A 175 -13.55 24.03 16.09
N PRO A 176 -12.21 24.14 15.98
CA PRO A 176 -11.63 25.36 15.44
C PRO A 176 -12.14 25.50 14.00
N GLN A 177 -12.35 26.73 13.53
CA GLN A 177 -12.97 27.06 12.24
C GLN A 177 -12.12 26.68 11.00
N SER A 178 -11.24 25.69 11.08
CA SER A 178 -10.27 25.38 10.03
C SER A 178 -10.16 23.87 9.85
N GLU A 179 -10.69 23.37 8.73
CA GLU A 179 -10.53 22.00 8.17
C GLU A 179 -10.99 20.84 9.08
N CYS A 180 -12.23 20.39 8.87
CA CYS A 180 -12.73 19.11 9.36
C CYS A 180 -12.80 18.11 8.20
N HIS A 181 -12.26 16.92 8.39
CA HIS A 181 -12.47 15.80 7.46
C HIS A 181 -13.67 14.98 7.92
N PHE A 182 -14.60 14.72 7.00
CA PHE A 182 -15.73 13.82 7.24
C PHE A 182 -15.48 12.54 6.46
N GLN A 183 -15.47 11.40 7.14
CA GLN A 183 -15.62 10.14 6.42
C GLN A 183 -17.05 10.08 5.87
N ARG A 184 -17.20 10.16 4.55
CA ARG A 184 -18.49 9.86 3.89
C ARG A 184 -18.63 8.35 3.85
N ILE A 185 -19.40 7.79 4.78
CA ILE A 185 -19.73 6.38 4.79
C ILE A 185 -20.81 6.16 3.74
N ARG A 186 -20.53 5.30 2.77
CA ARG A 186 -21.54 4.82 1.82
C ARG A 186 -22.32 3.71 2.50
N LEU A 187 -23.60 3.95 2.76
CA LEU A 187 -24.49 2.94 3.32
C LEU A 187 -24.84 1.89 2.25
N PRO A 188 -25.29 0.69 2.64
CA PRO A 188 -25.68 -0.38 1.70
C PRO A 188 -26.78 0.01 0.71
N ASP A 189 -27.55 1.05 1.03
CA ASP A 189 -28.59 1.63 0.18
C ASP A 189 -28.06 2.68 -0.83
N GLY A 190 -26.74 2.90 -0.86
CA GLY A 190 -26.07 3.88 -1.72
C GLY A 190 -26.11 5.31 -1.19
N SER A 191 -26.78 5.58 -0.07
CA SER A 191 -26.80 6.89 0.58
C SER A 191 -25.46 7.18 1.28
N ARG A 192 -25.17 8.47 1.50
CA ARG A 192 -23.93 8.92 2.17
C ARG A 192 -24.29 9.51 3.53
N THR A 193 -23.69 9.00 4.59
CA THR A 193 -23.75 9.62 5.92
C THR A 193 -22.37 10.12 6.33
N ASN A 194 -22.33 11.28 6.97
CA ASN A 194 -21.09 11.77 7.56
C ASN A 194 -20.82 10.99 8.85
N GLY A 195 -19.65 10.34 8.93
CA GLY A 195 -19.12 9.83 10.19
C GLY A 195 -18.82 10.95 11.19
N ARG A 196 -18.16 10.62 12.31
CA ARG A 196 -17.60 11.66 13.19
C ARG A 196 -16.69 12.58 12.36
N PRO A 197 -16.50 13.86 12.73
CA PRO A 197 -15.48 14.67 12.09
C PRO A 197 -14.10 14.32 12.66
N TRP A 198 -13.08 14.33 11.82
CA TRP A 198 -11.67 14.26 12.21
C TRP A 198 -11.08 15.66 12.07
N ILE A 199 -10.23 16.04 13.02
CA ILE A 199 -9.52 17.31 13.03
C ILE A 199 -8.01 17.08 13.06
N ALA A 200 -7.25 18.02 12.53
CA ALA A 200 -5.80 17.96 12.59
C ALA A 200 -5.34 17.97 14.05
N ALA A 201 -4.44 17.04 14.39
CA ALA A 201 -3.83 17.02 15.70
C ALA A 201 -3.03 18.31 15.92
N PRO A 202 -3.01 18.85 17.15
CA PRO A 202 -2.15 19.98 17.47
C PRO A 202 -0.68 19.65 17.10
N PRO A 203 0.11 20.63 16.65
CA PRO A 203 1.47 20.40 16.23
C PRO A 203 2.28 19.77 17.38
N MET A 204 2.71 18.54 17.17
CA MET A 204 3.53 17.81 18.13
C MET A 204 5.01 18.12 17.92
N PRO A 205 5.85 18.04 18.98
CA PRO A 205 7.29 18.16 18.82
C PRO A 205 7.80 17.10 17.84
N THR A 206 8.74 17.49 16.97
CA THR A 206 9.40 16.57 16.04
C THR A 206 10.01 15.41 16.82
N PRO A 207 9.57 14.18 16.58
CA PRO A 207 10.05 13.05 17.35
C PRO A 207 11.47 12.68 16.99
N VAL A 208 12.22 12.21 17.98
CA VAL A 208 13.53 11.61 17.76
C VAL A 208 13.32 10.14 17.39
N VAL A 209 13.77 9.77 16.19
CA VAL A 209 13.72 8.37 15.74
C VAL A 209 15.13 7.78 15.69
N GLU A 210 15.41 6.84 16.58
CA GLU A 210 16.69 6.15 16.69
C GLU A 210 16.47 4.64 16.61
N MET A 211 16.91 4.05 15.50
CA MET A 211 16.77 2.60 15.28
C MET A 211 18.11 1.97 14.96
N SER A 212 18.40 0.83 15.60
CA SER A 212 19.61 0.04 15.30
C SER A 212 19.27 -1.43 15.13
N ARG A 213 19.86 -2.10 14.13
CA ARG A 213 19.55 -3.52 13.80
C ARG A 213 18.05 -3.78 13.61
N LEU A 214 17.45 -3.01 12.72
CA LEU A 214 16.10 -3.24 12.25
C LEU A 214 16.13 -4.37 11.21
N ASP A 215 15.08 -5.15 11.06
CA ASP A 215 14.89 -6.13 9.99
C ASP A 215 13.46 -5.95 9.51
N ILE A 216 13.24 -5.57 8.25
CA ILE A 216 11.91 -5.27 7.72
C ILE A 216 11.71 -6.07 6.45
N ASN A 217 10.71 -6.95 6.48
CA ASN A 217 10.15 -7.61 5.31
C ASN A 217 8.92 -6.80 4.86
N GLY A 218 9.16 -5.61 4.29
CA GLY A 218 8.14 -4.60 4.00
C GLY A 218 8.77 -3.26 3.66
N CYS A 219 8.02 -2.17 3.80
CA CYS A 219 8.48 -0.80 3.61
C CYS A 219 8.45 0.01 4.92
N ALA A 220 9.42 0.91 5.09
CA ALA A 220 9.36 1.93 6.12
C ALA A 220 8.69 3.19 5.54
N LEU A 221 7.52 3.54 6.06
CA LEU A 221 6.72 4.71 5.71
C LEU A 221 7.01 5.85 6.70
N ARG A 222 7.42 7.01 6.18
CA ARG A 222 7.76 8.20 6.99
C ARG A 222 7.25 9.50 6.37
N SER A 223 7.18 10.56 7.18
CA SER A 223 6.70 11.87 6.73
C SER A 223 7.79 12.94 6.53
N ALA A 224 8.94 12.84 7.20
CA ALA A 224 10.03 13.81 7.18
C ALA A 224 11.32 13.28 6.52
N GLU A 225 12.32 14.16 6.38
CA GLU A 225 13.57 13.95 5.62
C GLU A 225 14.67 13.18 6.36
N THR A 226 14.54 12.89 7.66
CA THR A 226 15.49 12.08 8.44
C THR A 226 15.59 10.64 7.93
N ALA A 227 16.64 10.34 7.16
CA ALA A 227 16.85 9.02 6.57
C ALA A 227 17.15 7.97 7.64
N PHE A 228 16.33 6.92 7.72
CA PHE A 228 16.81 5.62 8.18
C PHE A 228 17.75 5.11 7.10
N LEU A 229 18.88 4.55 7.51
CA LEU A 229 20.03 4.30 6.64
C LEU A 229 19.81 3.13 5.64
N ARG A 230 18.67 3.02 4.94
CA ARG A 230 18.26 1.84 4.15
C ARG A 230 17.53 2.15 2.84
N PRO A 231 17.57 1.23 1.85
CA PRO A 231 16.99 1.42 0.52
C PRO A 231 15.47 1.20 0.38
N GLN A 232 14.75 0.78 1.44
CA GLN A 232 13.30 0.46 1.41
C GLN A 232 12.45 1.50 2.15
N GLU A 233 12.82 2.76 2.01
CA GLU A 233 12.07 3.88 2.59
C GLU A 233 11.13 4.50 1.59
N ARG A 234 9.94 4.87 2.04
CA ARG A 234 8.97 5.61 1.25
C ARG A 234 8.39 6.75 2.05
N ARG A 235 8.21 7.88 1.37
CA ARG A 235 7.62 9.07 1.96
C ARG A 235 6.11 9.01 1.79
N ILE A 236 5.39 9.18 2.90
CA ILE A 236 3.94 9.39 2.88
C ILE A 236 3.65 10.89 2.92
N THR A 237 2.72 11.30 2.06
CA THR A 237 2.19 12.68 1.99
C THR A 237 0.74 12.76 2.40
N GLN A 238 0.04 11.62 2.44
CA GLN A 238 -1.36 11.54 2.83
C GLN A 238 -1.55 11.70 4.35
N PRO A 239 -2.66 12.29 4.78
CA PRO A 239 -3.09 12.30 6.18
C PRO A 239 -3.15 10.89 6.77
N VAL A 240 -2.82 10.76 8.05
CA VAL A 240 -2.96 9.52 8.83
C VAL A 240 -3.94 9.79 9.96
N HIS A 241 -4.93 8.93 10.13
CA HIS A 241 -5.98 9.13 11.12
C HIS A 241 -5.74 8.18 12.30
N SER A 242 -5.69 8.73 13.51
CA SER A 242 -5.72 7.91 14.71
C SER A 242 -7.08 7.20 14.82
N PRO A 243 -7.10 5.94 15.29
CA PRO A 243 -8.35 5.22 15.46
C PRO A 243 -9.18 5.93 16.53
N ALA A 244 -10.49 6.04 16.28
CA ALA A 244 -11.41 6.43 17.33
C ALA A 244 -11.64 5.24 18.27
N TRP A 245 -11.74 5.52 19.57
CA TRP A 245 -12.07 4.50 20.55
C TRP A 245 -13.25 4.93 21.42
N ASP A 246 -14.12 3.96 21.70
CA ASP A 246 -15.20 4.03 22.66
C ASP A 246 -15.23 2.68 23.41
N LEU A 247 -14.55 2.63 24.55
CA LEU A 247 -14.40 1.40 25.33
C LEU A 247 -15.56 1.17 26.31
N ASP A 248 -16.58 2.03 26.33
CA ASP A 248 -17.74 1.85 27.21
C ASP A 248 -18.57 0.62 26.82
N VAL A 249 -18.48 0.19 25.56
CA VAL A 249 -19.07 -1.07 25.06
C VAL A 249 -18.59 -2.31 25.83
N TRP A 250 -17.38 -2.24 26.42
CA TRP A 250 -16.77 -3.32 27.22
C TRP A 250 -17.10 -3.24 28.71
N ARG A 251 -17.73 -2.15 29.17
CA ARG A 251 -18.03 -1.93 30.60
C ARG A 251 -19.30 -2.65 31.05
N ASN A 252 -20.18 -3.01 30.12
CA ASN A 252 -21.39 -3.75 30.45
C ASN A 252 -21.09 -5.24 30.64
N PRO A 253 -21.70 -5.92 31.62
CA PRO A 253 -21.53 -7.35 31.80
C PRO A 253 -21.97 -8.12 30.54
N ARG A 254 -21.07 -8.92 29.98
CA ARG A 254 -21.32 -9.75 28.79
C ARG A 254 -20.80 -11.17 29.00
N VAL A 255 -21.33 -12.13 28.24
CA VAL A 255 -20.97 -13.56 28.38
C VAL A 255 -19.52 -13.82 27.96
N ASP A 256 -19.01 -13.00 27.05
CA ASP A 256 -17.67 -13.05 26.46
C ASP A 256 -16.65 -12.15 27.16
N ALA A 257 -17.05 -11.36 28.17
CA ALA A 257 -16.18 -10.45 28.92
C ALA A 257 -16.12 -10.79 30.41
N GLN A 258 -14.99 -10.50 31.04
CA GLN A 258 -14.82 -10.55 32.49
C GLN A 258 -14.22 -9.23 32.98
N ILE A 259 -14.95 -8.54 33.84
CA ILE A 259 -14.60 -7.21 34.34
C ILE A 259 -13.85 -7.32 35.67
N PHE A 260 -12.73 -6.62 35.77
CA PHE A 260 -11.89 -6.47 36.95
C PHE A 260 -11.84 -4.99 37.34
N GLU A 261 -12.48 -4.64 38.45
CA GLU A 261 -12.47 -3.27 38.98
C GLU A 261 -11.37 -3.12 40.04
N GLY A 262 -10.50 -2.11 39.90
CA GLY A 262 -9.48 -1.77 40.90
C GLY A 262 -8.37 -2.81 41.09
N LEU A 263 -8.29 -3.82 40.22
CA LEU A 263 -7.28 -4.87 40.31
C LEU A 263 -5.92 -4.35 39.82
N ASN A 264 -4.92 -4.36 40.69
CA ASN A 264 -3.56 -3.91 40.34
C ASN A 264 -2.63 -5.05 39.89
N VAL A 265 -2.98 -6.31 40.17
CA VAL A 265 -2.14 -7.46 39.82
C VAL A 265 -3.01 -8.65 39.43
N LEU A 266 -2.75 -9.23 38.25
CA LEU A 266 -3.31 -10.52 37.83
C LEU A 266 -2.16 -11.50 37.59
N ARG A 267 -2.20 -12.66 38.23
CA ARG A 267 -1.12 -13.66 38.15
C ARG A 267 -1.62 -15.05 37.77
N ASN A 268 -0.83 -15.80 37.01
CA ASN A 268 -1.01 -17.24 36.75
C ASN A 268 -2.44 -17.61 36.31
N THR A 269 -3.11 -16.72 35.59
CA THR A 269 -4.52 -16.85 35.25
C THR A 269 -4.65 -17.16 33.77
N THR A 270 -5.55 -18.08 33.42
CA THR A 270 -5.94 -18.34 32.04
C THR A 270 -7.41 -18.00 31.86
N LEU A 271 -7.72 -17.07 30.95
CA LEU A 271 -9.07 -16.65 30.60
C LEU A 271 -9.27 -16.79 29.10
N ARG A 272 -10.42 -17.35 28.71
CA ARG A 272 -10.87 -17.38 27.31
C ARG A 272 -11.73 -16.17 26.94
N ARG A 273 -12.31 -15.52 27.94
CA ARG A 273 -13.09 -14.29 27.81
C ARG A 273 -12.17 -13.08 27.74
N THR A 274 -12.64 -11.99 27.15
CA THR A 274 -11.96 -10.70 27.14
C THR A 274 -11.84 -10.17 28.57
N ALA A 275 -10.62 -9.90 29.03
CA ALA A 275 -10.38 -9.34 30.35
C ALA A 275 -10.45 -7.82 30.30
N VAL A 276 -11.44 -7.23 30.97
CA VAL A 276 -11.66 -5.79 31.01
C VAL A 276 -11.19 -5.26 32.37
N PHE A 277 -10.21 -4.36 32.38
CA PHE A 277 -9.65 -3.79 33.60
C PHE A 277 -10.08 -2.33 33.73
N VAL A 278 -10.79 -2.01 34.82
CA VAL A 278 -11.19 -0.64 35.16
C VAL A 278 -10.25 -0.14 36.24
N LEU A 279 -9.37 0.78 35.87
CA LEU A 279 -8.32 1.33 36.73
C LEU A 279 -8.61 2.79 37.11
N GLU A 280 -8.30 3.17 38.35
CA GLU A 280 -8.25 4.57 38.75
C GLU A 280 -7.07 5.28 38.05
N PRO A 281 -7.14 6.60 37.78
CA PRO A 281 -6.02 7.35 37.20
C PRO A 281 -4.72 7.18 38.02
N GLY A 282 -3.59 7.03 37.33
CA GLY A 282 -2.26 6.91 37.95
C GLY A 282 -1.94 5.52 38.53
N LYS A 283 -2.87 4.57 38.50
CA LYS A 283 -2.62 3.19 38.96
C LYS A 283 -1.83 2.38 37.93
N GLU A 284 -1.13 1.39 38.46
CA GLU A 284 -0.36 0.41 37.71
C GLU A 284 -1.03 -0.96 37.77
N LEU A 285 -1.17 -1.60 36.61
CA LEU A 285 -1.62 -2.99 36.47
C LEU A 285 -0.45 -3.89 36.09
N VAL A 286 -0.21 -4.94 36.87
CA VAL A 286 0.81 -5.96 36.58
C VAL A 286 0.14 -7.24 36.11
N LEU A 287 0.43 -7.64 34.87
CA LEU A 287 0.00 -8.91 34.29
C LEU A 287 1.18 -9.89 34.30
N GLU A 288 1.10 -10.91 35.15
CA GLU A 288 2.22 -11.84 35.39
C GLU A 288 1.86 -13.28 35.07
N ASN A 289 2.54 -13.86 34.07
CA ASN A 289 2.31 -15.23 33.61
C ASN A 289 0.84 -15.52 33.26
N VAL A 290 0.18 -14.58 32.56
CA VAL A 290 -1.24 -14.71 32.19
C VAL A 290 -1.42 -15.22 30.77
N LYS A 291 -2.55 -15.91 30.55
CA LYS A 291 -3.05 -16.30 29.23
C LYS A 291 -4.46 -15.75 29.04
N LEU A 292 -4.57 -14.60 28.40
CA LEU A 292 -5.85 -13.89 28.18
C LEU A 292 -6.25 -14.08 26.72
N LEU A 293 -6.77 -15.25 26.37
CA LEU A 293 -7.01 -15.66 24.98
C LEU A 293 -8.13 -14.86 24.29
N GLY A 294 -9.05 -14.27 25.07
CA GLY A 294 -10.05 -13.34 24.54
C GLY A 294 -9.56 -11.90 24.42
N GLY A 295 -8.30 -11.64 24.78
CA GLY A 295 -7.72 -10.29 24.79
C GLY A 295 -7.81 -9.57 26.13
N ALA A 296 -7.20 -8.39 26.18
CA ALA A 296 -7.24 -7.49 27.32
C ALA A 296 -7.64 -6.08 26.90
N VAL A 297 -8.56 -5.48 27.65
CA VAL A 297 -9.01 -4.10 27.47
C VAL A 297 -8.76 -3.35 28.78
N ILE A 298 -7.94 -2.32 28.72
CA ILE A 298 -7.74 -1.37 29.82
C ILE A 298 -8.68 -0.21 29.57
N TRP A 299 -9.77 -0.20 30.33
CA TRP A 299 -10.81 0.80 30.14
C TRP A 299 -10.27 2.19 30.43
N GLY A 300 -10.52 3.10 29.50
CA GLY A 300 -10.21 4.51 29.58
C GLY A 300 -11.32 5.31 28.93
N THR A 301 -11.56 6.51 29.44
CA THR A 301 -12.56 7.42 28.89
C THR A 301 -12.16 7.83 27.47
N SER A 302 -13.15 7.92 26.55
CA SER A 302 -12.96 8.46 25.19
C SER A 302 -12.38 9.88 25.20
N ASP A 303 -12.61 10.62 26.28
CA ASP A 303 -12.18 12.00 26.46
C ASP A 303 -10.69 12.16 26.77
N HIS A 304 -9.96 11.08 27.06
CA HIS A 304 -8.53 11.16 27.38
C HIS A 304 -7.70 11.54 26.15
N SER A 305 -6.98 12.67 26.20
CA SER A 305 -6.21 13.17 25.03
C SER A 305 -5.19 12.14 24.56
N PRO A 306 -5.10 11.81 23.25
CA PRO A 306 -4.11 10.87 22.73
C PRO A 306 -2.69 11.45 22.79
N HIS A 307 -2.60 12.77 22.89
CA HIS A 307 -1.37 13.56 22.90
C HIS A 307 -0.97 13.97 24.32
N GLY A 308 -1.79 13.62 25.31
CA GLY A 308 -1.48 13.84 26.72
C GLY A 308 -0.45 12.86 27.25
N PRO A 309 -0.11 12.94 28.55
CA PRO A 309 0.61 11.87 29.23
C PRO A 309 -0.31 10.67 29.45
N ALA A 310 0.27 9.46 29.40
CA ALA A 310 -0.49 8.24 29.68
C ALA A 310 -1.12 8.30 31.08
N ARG A 311 -2.41 7.98 31.17
CA ARG A 311 -3.17 7.99 32.43
C ARG A 311 -2.74 6.87 33.39
N ASN A 312 -2.42 5.71 32.84
CA ASN A 312 -2.14 4.49 33.59
C ASN A 312 -0.87 3.80 33.09
N ARG A 313 -0.40 2.79 33.84
CA ARG A 313 0.71 1.92 33.42
C ARG A 313 0.30 0.47 33.45
N VAL A 314 0.75 -0.29 32.46
CA VAL A 314 0.57 -1.74 32.39
C VAL A 314 1.92 -2.40 32.26
N ILE A 315 2.24 -3.30 33.17
CA ILE A 315 3.49 -4.05 33.16
C ILE A 315 3.20 -5.52 32.84
N LEU A 316 3.72 -5.98 31.71
CA LEU A 316 3.76 -7.38 31.33
C LEU A 316 4.99 -8.03 31.98
N ARG A 317 4.78 -8.95 32.92
CA ARG A 317 5.86 -9.69 33.61
C ARG A 317 5.83 -11.18 33.30
N GLY A 318 6.98 -11.80 33.11
CA GLY A 318 7.09 -13.24 32.88
C GLY A 318 6.60 -13.66 31.50
N LYS A 319 5.81 -14.74 31.39
CA LYS A 319 5.32 -15.23 30.09
C LYS A 319 3.84 -14.91 29.89
N ASN A 320 3.55 -13.89 29.08
CA ASN A 320 2.17 -13.47 28.81
C ASN A 320 1.75 -13.83 27.38
N ILE A 321 0.53 -14.33 27.22
CA ILE A 321 -0.12 -14.57 25.92
C ILE A 321 -1.47 -13.86 25.99
N ILE A 322 -1.70 -12.88 25.11
CA ILE A 322 -2.89 -12.03 25.15
C ILE A 322 -3.48 -11.93 23.75
N GLY A 323 -4.76 -12.24 23.62
CA GLY A 323 -5.53 -12.25 22.38
C GLY A 323 -5.44 -13.56 21.60
N SER A 324 -5.94 -13.51 20.38
CA SER A 324 -6.07 -14.61 19.41
C SER A 324 -6.01 -14.04 17.99
N LEU A 325 -5.61 -14.87 17.02
CA LEU A 325 -5.56 -14.48 15.61
C LEU A 325 -6.93 -14.48 14.91
N GLU A 326 -7.97 -15.00 15.54
CA GLU A 326 -9.32 -15.17 14.96
C GLU A 326 -10.15 -13.86 14.90
N SER A 327 -9.50 -12.70 14.87
CA SER A 327 -10.03 -11.34 15.11
C SER A 327 -10.33 -11.04 16.58
N GLY A 328 -10.14 -9.77 16.97
CA GLY A 328 -10.39 -9.29 18.34
C GLY A 328 -9.25 -8.49 18.97
N PRO A 329 -9.44 -8.06 20.22
CA PRO A 329 -8.44 -7.28 20.93
C PRO A 329 -7.26 -8.17 21.34
N ALA A 330 -6.04 -7.72 21.06
CA ALA A 330 -4.87 -8.21 21.76
C ALA A 330 -4.75 -7.46 23.09
N LEU A 331 -4.31 -6.21 23.02
CA LEU A 331 -4.21 -5.32 24.17
C LEU A 331 -4.68 -3.92 23.78
N LEU A 332 -5.90 -3.57 24.19
CA LEU A 332 -6.46 -2.23 24.00
C LEU A 332 -6.23 -1.41 25.26
N ALA A 333 -5.31 -0.46 25.17
CA ALA A 333 -4.89 0.39 26.26
C ALA A 333 -4.57 1.82 25.76
N PRO A 334 -5.54 2.52 25.12
CA PRO A 334 -5.32 3.84 24.53
C PRO A 334 -4.94 4.93 25.55
N CYS A 335 -5.14 4.66 26.85
CA CYS A 335 -4.81 5.59 27.94
C CYS A 335 -3.67 5.08 28.84
N ALA A 336 -2.97 3.99 28.48
CA ALA A 336 -1.94 3.42 29.33
C ALA A 336 -0.59 3.21 28.62
N GLU A 337 0.48 3.46 29.38
CA GLU A 337 1.85 3.17 28.97
C GLU A 337 2.13 1.68 29.19
N ILE A 338 2.61 1.00 28.14
CA ILE A 338 2.94 -0.42 28.18
C ILE A 338 4.42 -0.61 28.48
N ARG A 339 4.72 -1.48 29.46
CA ARG A 339 6.08 -1.90 29.79
C ARG A 339 6.16 -3.41 29.86
N THR A 340 7.36 -3.93 29.62
CA THR A 340 7.64 -5.36 29.78
C THR A 340 8.76 -5.57 30.78
N SER A 341 8.68 -6.63 31.55
CA SER A 341 9.63 -6.96 32.61
C SER A 341 9.84 -8.47 32.69
N GLY A 342 10.88 -8.95 32.04
CA GLY A 342 11.27 -10.36 32.07
C GLY A 342 10.34 -11.30 31.30
N GLY A 343 10.91 -12.39 30.79
CA GLY A 343 10.19 -13.42 30.04
C GLY A 343 9.99 -13.08 28.55
N ARG A 344 8.92 -13.62 27.96
CA ARG A 344 8.53 -13.45 26.55
C ARG A 344 7.03 -13.18 26.50
N HIS A 345 6.62 -12.23 25.68
CA HIS A 345 5.24 -11.79 25.60
C HIS A 345 4.73 -11.97 24.16
N HIS A 346 3.54 -12.51 24.02
CA HIS A 346 2.88 -12.74 22.74
C HIS A 346 1.54 -12.01 22.76
N LEU A 347 1.35 -11.09 21.82
CA LEU A 347 0.13 -10.36 21.60
C LEU A 347 -0.40 -10.74 20.22
N GLU A 348 -1.65 -11.20 20.14
CA GLU A 348 -2.27 -11.66 18.90
C GLU A 348 -3.61 -10.95 18.72
N GLY A 349 -3.79 -10.23 17.60
CA GLY A 349 -4.95 -9.37 17.35
C GLY A 349 -4.59 -7.89 17.27
N VAL A 350 -5.56 -7.01 17.53
CA VAL A 350 -5.35 -5.56 17.49
C VAL A 350 -4.81 -5.04 18.82
N SER A 351 -3.65 -4.38 18.78
CA SER A 351 -3.02 -3.70 19.90
C SER A 351 -3.10 -2.18 19.69
N LEU A 352 -3.69 -1.47 20.64
CA LEU A 352 -3.73 -0.01 20.66
C LEU A 352 -3.17 0.49 21.99
N TRP A 353 -2.03 1.17 21.97
CA TRP A 353 -1.38 1.66 23.18
C TRP A 353 -1.29 3.17 23.18
N HIS A 354 -1.37 3.78 24.36
CA HIS A 354 -1.03 5.19 24.49
C HIS A 354 0.45 5.42 24.15
N SER A 355 1.34 4.73 24.87
CA SER A 355 2.78 4.81 24.68
C SER A 355 3.41 3.51 25.17
N ALA A 356 4.69 3.30 24.86
CA ALA A 356 5.41 2.16 25.39
C ALA A 356 6.80 2.55 25.85
N SER A 357 7.29 1.88 26.89
CA SER A 357 8.68 1.99 27.29
C SER A 357 9.28 0.68 27.77
N GLN A 358 10.59 0.53 27.62
CA GLN A 358 11.33 -0.65 28.08
C GLN A 358 10.73 -1.95 27.52
N LEU A 359 10.29 -1.93 26.25
CA LEU A 359 9.74 -3.11 25.60
C LEU A 359 10.87 -4.10 25.31
N ARG A 360 10.72 -5.35 25.75
CA ARG A 360 11.70 -6.42 25.62
C ARG A 360 11.00 -7.72 25.30
N ARG A 361 11.48 -8.43 24.26
CA ARG A 361 11.03 -9.79 23.93
C ARG A 361 9.52 -9.89 23.73
N LEU A 362 8.96 -8.87 23.08
CA LEU A 362 7.56 -8.79 22.71
C LEU A 362 7.39 -9.26 21.26
N SER A 363 6.42 -10.14 21.02
CA SER A 363 5.98 -10.52 19.69
C SER A 363 4.53 -10.11 19.53
N SER A 364 4.25 -9.23 18.58
CA SER A 364 2.90 -8.78 18.24
C SER A 364 2.55 -9.29 16.85
N LYS A 365 1.44 -10.01 16.72
CA LYS A 365 0.90 -10.49 15.44
C LYS A 365 -0.49 -9.91 15.23
N GLY A 366 -0.72 -9.24 14.12
CA GLY A 366 -1.94 -8.46 13.89
C GLY A 366 -1.62 -7.02 13.53
N LEU A 367 -2.29 -6.09 14.19
CA LEU A 367 -2.13 -4.65 13.98
C LEU A 367 -1.68 -4.01 15.29
N CYS A 368 -0.53 -3.32 15.30
CA CYS A 368 -0.03 -2.64 16.48
C CYS A 368 0.06 -1.13 16.26
N ILE A 369 -0.71 -0.37 17.03
CA ILE A 369 -0.79 1.08 16.93
C ILE A 369 -0.39 1.69 18.27
N VAL A 370 0.54 2.64 18.24
CA VAL A 370 0.97 3.43 19.39
C VAL A 370 0.68 4.90 19.11
N LEU A 371 -0.18 5.50 19.94
CA LEU A 371 -0.68 6.87 19.75
C LEU A 371 0.43 7.91 20.00
N GLY A 372 1.21 7.69 21.05
CA GLY A 372 2.43 8.39 21.38
C GLY A 372 3.66 7.57 21.00
N GLY A 373 4.73 7.71 21.78
CA GLY A 373 6.04 7.18 21.44
C GLY A 373 6.35 5.80 22.02
N ILE A 374 7.43 5.21 21.50
CA ILE A 374 8.04 3.98 22.03
C ILE A 374 9.48 4.30 22.45
N GLU A 375 9.74 4.26 23.75
CA GLU A 375 11.06 4.47 24.32
C GLU A 375 11.73 3.13 24.66
N GLU A 376 12.93 2.88 24.13
CA GLU A 376 13.74 1.69 24.43
C GLU A 376 13.06 0.33 24.10
N ALA A 377 12.59 0.14 22.87
CA ALA A 377 12.19 -1.17 22.39
C ALA A 377 13.39 -2.05 22.03
N ARG A 378 13.41 -3.30 22.48
CA ARG A 378 14.51 -4.23 22.25
C ARG A 378 14.07 -5.67 22.04
N ASP A 379 14.64 -6.34 21.04
CA ASP A 379 14.37 -7.75 20.75
C ASP A 379 12.85 -8.00 20.55
N CYS A 380 12.18 -7.10 19.84
CA CYS A 380 10.74 -7.18 19.56
C CYS A 380 10.48 -7.60 18.11
N SER A 381 9.35 -8.25 17.88
CA SER A 381 8.88 -8.64 16.55
C SER A 381 7.44 -8.18 16.33
N PHE A 382 7.14 -7.63 15.16
CA PHE A 382 5.79 -7.24 14.76
C PHE A 382 5.48 -7.86 13.41
N THR A 383 4.35 -8.53 13.30
CA THR A 383 3.90 -9.23 12.09
C THR A 383 2.51 -8.75 11.74
N TRP A 384 2.35 -8.18 10.55
CA TRP A 384 1.05 -7.74 10.05
C TRP A 384 0.16 -8.94 9.72
N ASN A 385 -1.15 -8.79 9.93
CA ASN A 385 -2.15 -9.77 9.52
C ASN A 385 -3.37 -9.04 8.95
N GLU A 386 -3.68 -9.33 7.70
CA GLU A 386 -4.76 -8.69 6.95
C GLU A 386 -6.14 -8.91 7.59
N ASP A 387 -6.46 -10.14 7.99
CA ASP A 387 -7.76 -10.48 8.58
C ASP A 387 -8.02 -9.68 9.86
N VAL A 388 -6.98 -9.52 10.69
CA VAL A 388 -7.03 -8.70 11.92
C VAL A 388 -7.12 -7.21 11.59
N ALA A 389 -6.40 -6.74 10.57
CA ALA A 389 -6.44 -5.34 10.16
C ALA A 389 -7.79 -4.97 9.54
N ALA A 390 -8.42 -5.87 8.79
CA ALA A 390 -9.73 -5.73 8.18
C ALA A 390 -10.87 -5.75 9.22
N ASN A 391 -10.74 -6.56 10.26
CA ASN A 391 -11.76 -6.78 11.29
C ASN A 391 -11.33 -6.22 12.65
N GLY A 392 -11.50 -4.91 12.83
CA GLY A 392 -11.22 -4.23 14.10
C GLY A 392 -12.11 -4.72 15.26
N PRO A 393 -11.61 -4.74 16.50
CA PRO A 393 -12.42 -5.12 17.66
C PRO A 393 -13.50 -4.09 17.97
N GLU A 394 -14.55 -4.53 18.67
CA GLU A 394 -15.62 -3.65 19.13
C GLU A 394 -15.07 -2.48 19.96
N GLY A 395 -15.61 -1.29 19.75
CA GLY A 395 -15.15 -0.08 20.42
C GLY A 395 -13.93 0.59 19.77
N LEU A 396 -13.37 0.05 18.69
CA LEU A 396 -12.46 0.77 17.79
C LEU A 396 -13.15 1.11 16.47
N SER A 397 -12.85 2.29 15.93
CA SER A 397 -13.30 2.71 14.60
C SER A 397 -12.15 3.34 13.85
N PHE A 398 -11.85 2.78 12.68
CA PHE A 398 -10.81 3.29 11.79
C PHE A 398 -11.41 4.25 10.77
N PHE A 399 -10.59 5.19 10.30
CA PHE A 399 -10.94 5.98 9.13
C PHE A 399 -10.77 5.10 7.88
N GLY A 400 -11.73 5.15 6.97
CA GLY A 400 -11.66 4.45 5.68
C GLY A 400 -11.57 2.92 5.75
N GLY A 401 -11.41 2.32 4.58
CA GLY A 401 -11.10 0.90 4.39
C GLY A 401 -9.60 0.61 4.46
N LEU A 402 -9.23 -0.59 4.03
CA LEU A 402 -7.85 -0.83 3.60
C LEU A 402 -7.61 -0.10 2.27
N PRO A 403 -6.41 0.41 2.00
CA PRO A 403 -6.10 0.99 0.69
C PRO A 403 -6.35 -0.02 -0.44
N GLU A 404 -7.06 0.39 -1.48
CA GLU A 404 -7.46 -0.47 -2.60
C GLU A 404 -7.25 0.27 -3.92
N VAL A 405 -6.66 -0.41 -4.91
CA VAL A 405 -6.41 0.14 -6.24
C VAL A 405 -6.83 -0.85 -7.31
N ASP A 406 -7.95 -0.53 -7.94
CA ASP A 406 -8.61 -1.38 -8.91
C ASP A 406 -8.67 -0.75 -10.29
N VAL A 407 -8.41 -1.55 -11.31
CA VAL A 407 -8.57 -1.13 -12.71
C VAL A 407 -10.01 -1.44 -13.11
N VAL A 408 -10.80 -0.39 -13.35
CA VAL A 408 -12.22 -0.49 -13.70
C VAL A 408 -12.44 -0.54 -15.21
N GLY A 409 -11.46 -0.08 -15.99
CA GLY A 409 -11.49 -0.23 -17.44
C GLY A 409 -10.15 0.05 -18.08
N VAL A 410 -9.91 -0.57 -19.23
CA VAL A 410 -8.75 -0.31 -20.08
C VAL A 410 -9.24 -0.08 -21.50
N ARG A 411 -8.71 0.94 -22.16
CA ARG A 411 -8.95 1.24 -23.57
C ARG A 411 -7.63 1.28 -24.29
N GLU A 412 -7.53 0.54 -25.38
CA GLU A 412 -6.32 0.50 -26.19
C GLU A 412 -6.44 1.47 -27.36
N SER A 413 -5.34 2.15 -27.66
CA SER A 413 -5.20 2.93 -28.88
C SER A 413 -3.82 2.67 -29.48
N THR A 414 -3.77 1.93 -30.57
CA THR A 414 -2.54 1.77 -31.35
C THR A 414 -2.33 3.00 -32.22
N VAL A 415 -1.24 3.73 -31.98
CA VAL A 415 -0.81 4.86 -32.83
C VAL A 415 0.40 4.41 -33.62
N PHE A 416 0.19 3.96 -34.86
CA PHE A 416 1.29 3.75 -35.80
C PHE A 416 1.79 5.11 -36.29
N SER A 417 3.03 5.49 -35.93
CA SER A 417 3.67 6.66 -36.50
C SER A 417 4.23 6.30 -37.87
N ASP A 418 3.43 6.51 -38.92
CA ASP A 418 3.93 6.51 -40.30
C ASP A 418 4.88 7.69 -40.47
N ALA A 419 6.19 7.40 -40.53
CA ALA A 419 7.19 8.42 -40.79
C ALA A 419 7.15 8.99 -42.23
N HIS A 420 6.17 8.61 -43.07
CA HIS A 420 6.11 9.02 -44.49
C HIS A 420 4.74 9.51 -45.00
N SER A 421 3.71 9.69 -44.17
CA SER A 421 2.54 10.46 -44.60
C SER A 421 1.84 11.11 -43.40
N GLY A 422 1.54 12.40 -43.52
CA GLY A 422 0.93 13.21 -42.45
C GLY A 422 -0.54 12.91 -42.19
N ASN A 423 -0.94 11.63 -42.10
CA ASN A 423 -2.30 11.23 -41.76
C ASN A 423 -2.28 10.29 -40.54
N VAL A 424 -2.80 10.80 -39.41
CA VAL A 424 -3.05 10.03 -38.21
C VAL A 424 -4.37 9.27 -38.40
N TYR A 425 -4.32 7.95 -38.56
CA TYR A 425 -5.50 7.10 -38.42
C TYR A 425 -5.66 6.70 -36.95
N LYS A 426 -6.79 7.10 -36.35
CA LYS A 426 -7.24 6.58 -35.05
C LYS A 426 -8.18 5.40 -35.32
N GLU A 427 -7.75 4.19 -35.01
CA GLU A 427 -8.66 3.07 -34.79
C GLU A 427 -8.81 2.87 -33.29
N SER A 428 -10.04 2.97 -32.80
CA SER A 428 -10.41 2.71 -31.41
C SER A 428 -11.19 1.41 -31.36
N PHE A 429 -10.60 0.35 -30.83
CA PHE A 429 -11.31 -0.90 -30.51
C PHE A 429 -11.79 -0.84 -29.06
N THR A 430 -13.09 -1.05 -28.87
CA THR A 430 -13.70 -1.18 -27.54
C THR A 430 -13.91 -2.66 -27.28
N HIS A 431 -13.12 -3.25 -26.38
CA HIS A 431 -13.44 -4.56 -25.81
C HIS A 431 -14.37 -4.32 -24.61
N GLN A 432 -15.63 -4.73 -24.74
CA GLN A 432 -16.55 -4.94 -23.62
C GLN A 432 -16.45 -6.42 -23.26
N ASP A 433 -15.77 -6.74 -22.16
CA ASP A 433 -15.87 -8.08 -21.57
C ASP A 433 -17.04 -8.10 -20.57
N TYR A 434 -17.81 -9.20 -20.64
CA TYR A 434 -18.98 -9.52 -19.81
C TYR A 434 -18.58 -10.07 -18.44
#